data_AF-A0A2I1EE23-F1
#
_entry.id   AF-A0A2I1EE23-F1
#
_cell.length_a   1.000
_cell.length_b   1.000
_cell.length_c   1.000
_cell.angle_alpha   90.00
_cell.angle_beta   90.00
_cell.angle_gamma   90.00
#
_symmetry.space_group_name_H-M   'P 1'
#
loop_
_entity.id
_entity.type
_entity.pdbx_description
1 polymer ?
#
loop_
_entity_poly.entity_id
_entity_poly.type
_entity_poly.pdbx_seq_one_letter_code
_entity_poly.pdbx_strand_id
1 'polypeptide(L)'
;MNPTQKDHTTKQMLRQKVMKLCYQMPALRNKQVGGTKTAIGRLMVGSGTSKNVINTLANMGKSSTYQTVYNMFKKMRTIINRVRTYVNSHSYWLHC
;
A
#
# COMPACT_ATOMS: atom_id res chain seq x y z
N MET A 1 -16.68 -17.17 47.48
CA MET A 1 -16.10 -17.35 46.13
C MET A 1 -15.27 -16.11 45.81
N ASN A 2 -13.96 -16.21 45.67
CA ASN A 2 -13.08 -15.07 45.38
C ASN A 2 -13.03 -14.84 43.86
N PRO A 3 -13.41 -13.65 43.33
CA PRO A 3 -13.45 -13.38 41.88
C PRO A 3 -12.05 -13.25 41.23
N THR A 4 -10.96 -13.51 41.96
CA THR A 4 -9.59 -13.14 41.57
C THR A 4 -8.77 -14.29 40.96
N GLN A 5 -9.39 -15.39 40.53
CA GLN A 5 -8.72 -16.43 39.74
C GLN A 5 -9.20 -16.36 38.29
N LYS A 6 -8.62 -15.44 37.50
CA LYS A 6 -8.78 -15.49 36.04
C LYS A 6 -8.29 -16.85 35.55
N ASP A 7 -9.23 -17.63 35.03
CA ASP A 7 -9.07 -18.99 34.53
C ASP A 7 -7.82 -19.11 33.61
N HIS A 8 -7.05 -20.19 33.78
CA HIS A 8 -5.77 -20.39 33.09
C HIS A 8 -5.93 -20.31 31.56
N THR A 9 -7.06 -20.80 31.08
CA THR A 9 -7.51 -20.74 29.68
C THR A 9 -7.67 -19.31 29.18
N THR A 10 -8.25 -18.43 30.01
CA THR A 10 -8.42 -17.00 29.69
C THR A 10 -7.07 -16.28 29.59
N LYS A 11 -6.11 -16.61 30.47
CA LYS A 11 -4.75 -16.06 30.40
C LYS A 11 -4.01 -16.52 29.15
N GLN A 12 -4.18 -17.77 28.74
CA GLN A 12 -3.56 -18.32 27.54
C GLN A 12 -4.14 -17.71 26.25
N MET A 13 -5.47 -17.54 26.17
CA MET A 13 -6.12 -16.83 25.06
C MET A 13 -5.65 -15.38 24.95
N LEU A 14 -5.46 -14.69 26.09
CA LEU A 14 -4.93 -13.32 26.10
C LEU A 14 -3.51 -13.26 25.55
N ARG A 15 -2.62 -14.18 25.98
CA ARG A 15 -1.24 -14.29 25.46
C ARG A 15 -1.22 -14.51 23.94
N GLN A 16 -2.06 -15.41 23.43
CA GLN A 16 -2.15 -15.67 21.99
C GLN A 16 -2.62 -14.45 21.20
N LYS A 17 -3.62 -13.71 21.71
CA LYS A 17 -4.09 -12.46 21.07
C LYS A 17 -2.99 -11.41 21.02
N VAL A 18 -2.26 -11.20 22.12
CA VAL A 18 -1.13 -10.26 22.16
C VAL A 18 -0.05 -10.68 21.17
N MET A 19 0.27 -11.97 21.09
CA MET A 19 1.29 -12.47 20.15
C MET A 19 0.87 -12.24 18.69
N LYS A 20 -0.39 -12.49 18.34
CA LYS A 20 -0.93 -12.19 17.01
C LYS A 20 -0.86 -10.70 16.68
N LEU A 21 -1.18 -9.83 17.63
CA LEU A 21 -1.07 -8.38 17.47
C LEU A 21 0.39 -7.98 17.20
N CYS A 22 1.34 -8.48 18.01
CA CYS A 22 2.76 -8.23 17.84
C CYS A 22 3.29 -8.68 16.48
N TYR A 23 2.80 -9.82 15.98
CA TYR A 23 3.16 -10.30 14.66
C TYR A 23 2.65 -9.41 13.53
N GLN A 24 1.47 -8.81 13.70
CA GLN A 24 0.86 -7.94 12.70
C GLN A 24 1.42 -6.50 12.71
N MET A 25 1.93 -6.03 13.85
CA MET A 25 2.45 -4.66 14.01
C MET A 25 3.52 -4.27 12.97
N PRO A 26 4.55 -5.09 12.69
CA PRO A 26 5.53 -4.78 11.64
C PRO A 26 4.90 -4.67 10.26
N ALA A 27 3.92 -5.53 9.93
CA ALA A 27 3.24 -5.50 8.64
C ALA A 27 2.41 -4.22 8.47
N LEU A 28 1.67 -3.82 9.52
CA LEU A 28 0.92 -2.56 9.54
C LEU A 28 1.85 -1.35 9.39
N ARG A 29 2.96 -1.33 10.14
CA ARG A 29 3.99 -0.28 10.03
C ARG A 29 4.56 -0.21 8.63
N ASN A 30 4.94 -1.35 8.05
CA ASN A 30 5.52 -1.40 6.70
C ASN A 30 4.51 -0.92 5.64
N LYS A 31 3.22 -1.23 5.82
CA LYS A 31 2.14 -0.76 4.94
C LYS A 31 1.96 0.75 5.03
N GLN A 32 1.90 1.33 6.24
CA GLN A 32 1.79 2.78 6.42
C GLN A 32 3.02 3.53 5.89
N VAL A 33 4.21 3.14 6.33
CA VAL A 33 5.47 3.78 5.92
C VAL A 33 5.69 3.63 4.42
N GLY A 34 5.44 2.45 3.84
CA GLY A 34 5.53 2.22 2.40
C GLY A 34 4.51 3.03 1.60
N GLY A 35 3.28 3.16 2.13
CA GLY A 35 2.23 4.00 1.56
C GLY A 35 2.64 5.48 1.52
N THR A 36 3.14 6.02 2.63
CA THR A 36 3.61 7.41 2.71
C THR A 36 4.78 7.69 1.77
N LYS A 37 5.78 6.82 1.72
CA LYS A 37 6.90 6.93 0.78
C LYS A 37 6.44 6.99 -0.68
N THR A 38 5.42 6.19 -0.99
CA THR A 38 4.82 6.15 -2.33
C THR A 38 4.05 7.43 -2.63
N ALA A 39 3.28 7.97 -1.69
CA ALA A 39 2.59 9.24 -1.85
C ALA A 39 3.58 10.40 -2.11
N ILE A 40 4.66 10.48 -1.34
CA ILE A 40 5.74 11.47 -1.53
C ILE A 40 6.38 11.31 -2.91
N GLY A 41 6.73 10.07 -3.29
CA GLY A 41 7.29 9.79 -4.61
C GLY A 41 6.37 10.20 -5.76
N ARG A 42 5.06 9.96 -5.64
CA ARG A 42 4.06 10.40 -6.62
C ARG A 42 3.98 11.92 -6.71
N LEU A 43 3.94 12.61 -5.56
CA LEU A 43 3.87 14.07 -5.51
C LEU A 43 5.07 14.68 -6.23
N MET A 44 6.28 14.20 -5.96
CA MET A 44 7.49 14.68 -6.60
C MET A 44 7.52 14.44 -8.11
N VAL A 45 7.09 13.26 -8.57
CA VAL A 45 6.99 13.00 -10.02
C VAL A 45 5.94 13.92 -10.66
N GLY A 46 4.80 14.12 -9.99
CA GLY A 46 3.73 15.00 -10.46
C GLY A 46 4.12 16.47 -10.52
N SER A 47 5.02 16.92 -9.63
CA SER A 47 5.56 18.29 -9.63
C SER A 47 6.72 18.51 -10.59
N GLY A 48 7.12 17.50 -11.37
CA GLY A 48 8.24 17.61 -12.31
C GLY A 48 9.62 17.55 -11.65
N THR A 49 9.72 17.04 -10.41
CA THR A 49 11.00 16.88 -9.71
C THR A 49 11.93 15.96 -10.50
N SER A 50 13.22 16.29 -10.57
CA SER A 50 14.19 15.51 -11.33
C SER A 50 14.38 14.10 -10.77
N LYS A 51 14.69 13.15 -11.68
CA LYS A 51 14.90 11.74 -11.32
C LYS A 51 16.01 11.57 -10.28
N ASN A 52 17.09 12.35 -10.40
CA ASN A 52 18.22 12.32 -9.47
C ASN A 52 17.77 12.71 -8.06
N VAL A 53 17.04 13.82 -7.91
CA VAL A 53 16.55 14.28 -6.60
C VAL A 53 15.63 13.24 -5.95
N ILE A 54 14.71 12.66 -6.74
CA ILE A 54 13.79 11.61 -6.26
C ILE A 54 14.56 10.38 -5.78
N ASN A 55 15.55 9.92 -6.55
CA ASN A 55 16.33 8.75 -6.18
C ASN A 55 17.24 9.00 -4.97
N THR A 56 17.81 10.21 -4.84
CA THR A 56 18.54 10.62 -3.63
C THR A 56 17.63 10.54 -2.40
N LEU A 57 16.42 11.09 -2.47
CA LEU A 57 15.47 11.06 -1.35
C LEU A 57 14.99 9.62 -1.03
N ALA A 58 14.87 8.78 -2.05
CA ALA A 58 14.54 7.37 -1.88
C ALA A 58 15.67 6.59 -1.18
N ASN A 59 16.93 6.86 -1.54
CA ASN A 59 18.11 6.27 -0.90
C ASN A 59 18.24 6.70 0.57
N MET A 60 17.81 7.92 0.91
CA MET A 60 17.67 8.37 2.31
C MET A 60 16.48 7.74 3.05
N GLY A 61 15.72 6.87 2.38
CA GLY A 61 14.54 6.22 2.95
C GLY A 61 13.35 7.14 3.14
N LYS A 62 13.29 8.30 2.46
CA LYS A 62 12.23 9.30 2.62
C LYS A 62 11.16 9.25 1.53
N SER A 63 11.44 8.63 0.37
CA SER A 63 10.42 8.37 -0.65
C SER A 63 10.59 7.01 -1.33
N SER A 64 9.66 6.68 -2.22
CA SER A 64 9.83 5.63 -3.23
C SER A 64 10.72 6.13 -4.38
N THR A 65 11.44 5.22 -5.03
CA THR A 65 12.30 5.54 -6.18
C THR A 65 11.46 6.00 -7.38
N TYR A 66 12.10 6.75 -8.29
CA TYR A 66 11.44 7.20 -9.51
C TYR A 66 10.88 6.01 -10.32
N GLN A 67 11.67 4.94 -10.46
CA GLN A 67 11.28 3.76 -11.22
C GLN A 67 10.03 3.07 -10.64
N THR A 68 9.94 2.94 -9.31
CA THR A 68 8.76 2.35 -8.66
C THR A 68 7.50 3.15 -8.95
N VAL A 69 7.58 4.48 -8.84
CA VAL A 69 6.44 5.38 -9.12
C VAL A 69 6.07 5.32 -10.61
N TYR A 70 7.04 5.35 -11.50
CA TYR A 70 6.82 5.24 -12.95
C TYR A 70 6.17 3.91 -13.34
N ASN A 71 6.64 2.79 -12.79
CA ASN A 71 6.07 1.48 -13.03
C ASN A 71 4.60 1.41 -12.58
N MET A 72 4.26 2.06 -11.48
CA MET A 72 2.87 2.16 -11.01
C MET A 72 2.00 2.96 -12.00
N PHE A 73 2.47 4.11 -12.48
CA PHE A 73 1.75 4.87 -13.50
C PHE A 73 1.58 4.09 -14.81
N LYS A 74 2.62 3.35 -15.22
CA LYS A 74 2.56 2.47 -16.40
C LYS A 74 1.47 1.40 -16.24
N LYS A 75 1.44 0.71 -15.10
CA LYS A 75 0.38 -0.28 -14.78
C LYS A 75 -1.01 0.34 -14.82
N MET A 76 -1.19 1.51 -14.20
CA MET A 76 -2.47 2.22 -14.21
C MET A 76 -2.90 2.60 -15.62
N ARG A 77 -1.99 3.10 -16.46
CA ARG A 77 -2.27 3.42 -17.86
C ARG A 77 -2.70 2.18 -18.63
N THR A 78 -2.05 1.04 -18.41
CA THR A 78 -2.45 -0.24 -19.03
C THR A 78 -3.87 -0.64 -18.61
N ILE A 79 -4.22 -0.52 -17.33
CA ILE A 79 -5.57 -0.83 -16.83
C ILE A 79 -6.60 0.10 -17.47
N ILE A 80 -6.36 1.41 -17.48
CA ILE A 80 -7.24 2.41 -18.09
C ILE A 80 -7.46 2.09 -19.58
N ASN A 81 -6.39 1.75 -20.30
CA ASN A 81 -6.50 1.40 -21.72
C ASN A 81 -7.36 0.14 -21.93
N ARG A 82 -7.18 -0.89 -21.09
CA ARG A 82 -8.00 -2.12 -21.15
C ARG A 82 -9.48 -1.84 -20.89
N VAL A 83 -9.77 -1.02 -19.87
CA VAL A 83 -11.15 -0.60 -19.56
C VAL A 83 -11.73 0.18 -20.73
N ARG A 84 -10.99 1.14 -21.30
CA ARG A 84 -11.43 1.91 -22.47
C ARG A 84 -11.71 1.01 -23.67
N THR A 85 -10.83 0.05 -23.97
CA THR A 85 -11.06 -0.89 -25.08
C THR A 85 -12.30 -1.74 -24.85
N TYR A 86 -12.53 -2.20 -23.61
CA TYR A 86 -13.71 -2.98 -23.25
C TYR A 86 -15.00 -2.16 -23.38
N VAL A 87 -15.01 -0.93 -22.86
CA VAL A 87 -16.16 -0.03 -22.98
C VAL A 87 -16.44 0.27 -24.45
N ASN A 88 -15.43 0.64 -25.23
CA ASN A 88 -15.61 0.93 -26.64
C ASN A 88 -16.16 -0.29 -27.38
N SER A 89 -15.60 -1.49 -27.16
CA SER A 89 -16.05 -2.72 -27.84
C SER A 89 -17.49 -3.10 -27.49
N HIS A 90 -17.97 -2.80 -26.28
CA HIS A 90 -19.35 -3.09 -25.86
C HIS A 90 -20.33 -1.95 -26.15
N SER A 91 -19.85 -0.72 -26.30
CA SER A 91 -20.69 0.41 -26.73
C SER A 91 -21.15 0.24 -28.19
N TYR A 92 -20.36 -0.44 -29.04
CA TYR A 92 -20.78 -0.80 -30.40
C TYR A 92 -21.93 -1.82 -30.44
N TRP A 93 -22.19 -2.56 -29.36
CA TRP A 93 -23.31 -3.52 -29.28
C TRP A 93 -24.62 -2.91 -28.77
N LEU A 94 -24.59 -1.69 -28.22
CA LEU A 94 -25.76 -0.98 -27.65
C LEU A 94 -26.39 0.03 -28.63
N HIS A 95 -25.82 0.18 -29.83
CA HIS A 95 -26.31 1.08 -30.89
C HIS A 95 -26.98 0.32 -32.06
N CYS A 96 -27.47 -0.90 -31.82
CA CYS A 96 -28.43 -1.61 -32.68
C CYS A 96 -29.80 -1.61 -32.00
#